data_AF-A0A520NFI1-F1
#
_entry.id   AF-A0A520NFI1-F1
#
_cell.length_a   1.000
_cell.length_b   1.000
_cell.length_c   1.000
_cell.angle_alpha   90.00
_cell.angle_beta   90.00
_cell.angle_gamma   90.00
#
_symmetry.space_group_name_H-M   'P 1'
#
loop_
_entity.id
_entity.type
_entity.pdbx_description
1 polymer ?
#
loop_
_entity_poly.entity_id
_entity_poly.type
_entity_poly.pdbx_seq_one_letter_code
_entity_poly.pdbx_strand_id
1 'polypeptide(L)'
;MTASALLAPDTAVNVRETFGIDVDMEVPAFTEPNEYVPVHDDTYIFDRDTTLSILMGFKHNRRVMVQGYHGTGKSTHIEQVASRLNWPLIRVNLDSHVSRIDLVGKDAIVLKDGKQITEFREGLLPWSLQRPMALVFD
;
A
#
# COMPACT_ATOMS: atom_id res chain seq x y z
N MET A 1 11.90 -5.20 19.51
CA MET A 1 12.99 -4.50 18.81
C MET A 1 12.36 -3.39 18.02
N THR A 2 12.66 -2.15 18.37
CA THR A 2 12.05 -0.96 17.78
C THR A 2 12.71 -0.70 16.42
N ALA A 3 12.16 -1.26 15.35
CA ALA A 3 12.37 -0.67 14.04
C ALA A 3 11.76 0.73 14.12
N SER A 4 12.59 1.76 14.03
CA SER A 4 12.14 3.11 13.73
C SER A 4 11.43 3.01 12.38
N ALA A 5 10.10 2.86 12.38
CA ALA A 5 9.32 2.83 11.15
C ALA A 5 9.57 4.17 10.46
N LEU A 6 10.30 4.14 9.35
CA LEU A 6 10.55 5.31 8.53
C LEU A 6 9.20 5.97 8.24
N LEU A 7 9.06 7.26 8.59
CA LEU A 7 7.82 8.02 8.42
C LEU A 7 7.62 8.53 6.98
N ALA A 8 8.63 8.34 6.12
CA ALA A 8 8.65 8.72 4.72
C ALA A 8 9.68 7.86 3.97
N PRO A 9 9.59 7.76 2.63
CA PRO A 9 10.61 7.12 1.80
C PRO A 9 12.00 7.73 2.06
N ASP A 10 13.03 6.90 2.16
CA ASP A 10 14.41 7.27 2.48
C ASP A 10 15.38 7.14 1.30
N THR A 11 14.91 6.61 0.16
CA THR A 11 15.69 6.47 -1.06
C THR A 11 14.84 6.75 -2.31
N ALA A 12 15.47 6.70 -3.48
CA ALA A 12 14.82 6.74 -4.77
C ALA A 12 15.41 5.65 -5.68
N VAL A 13 14.57 5.09 -6.56
CA VAL A 13 15.00 4.07 -7.52
C VAL A 13 14.83 4.55 -8.96
N ASN A 14 15.76 4.16 -9.82
CA ASN A 14 15.69 4.46 -11.25
C ASN A 14 14.69 3.53 -11.94
N VAL A 15 13.74 4.10 -12.69
CA VAL A 15 12.65 3.34 -13.30
C VAL A 15 13.13 2.39 -14.40
N ARG A 16 14.15 2.79 -15.16
CA ARG A 16 14.74 1.95 -16.21
C ARG A 16 15.39 0.72 -15.60
N GLU A 17 16.13 0.88 -14.52
CA GLU A 17 16.85 -0.22 -13.86
C GLU A 17 15.90 -1.15 -13.10
N THR A 18 14.93 -0.59 -12.37
CA THR A 18 14.05 -1.38 -11.49
C THR A 18 12.89 -2.05 -12.21
N PHE A 19 12.32 -1.40 -13.24
CA PHE A 19 11.12 -1.89 -13.93
C PHE A 19 11.37 -2.30 -15.38
N GLY A 20 12.59 -2.10 -15.90
CA GLY A 20 12.91 -2.38 -17.31
C GLY A 20 12.20 -1.45 -18.30
N ILE A 21 11.69 -0.30 -17.84
CA ILE A 21 10.95 0.66 -18.66
C ILE A 21 11.88 1.82 -19.02
N ASP A 22 12.15 1.98 -20.31
CA ASP A 22 13.05 3.03 -20.81
C ASP A 22 12.46 4.45 -20.66
N VAL A 23 12.58 5.00 -19.45
CA VAL A 23 12.20 6.36 -19.07
C VAL A 23 13.23 6.91 -18.10
N ASP A 24 13.67 8.14 -18.33
CA ASP A 24 14.53 8.87 -17.40
C ASP A 24 13.70 9.44 -16.23
N MET A 25 13.48 8.61 -15.22
CA MET A 25 12.69 8.94 -14.05
C MET A 25 13.20 8.22 -12.82
N GLU A 26 13.27 8.94 -11.70
CA GLU A 26 13.41 8.37 -10.36
C GLU A 26 12.09 8.45 -9.59
N VAL A 27 11.84 7.46 -8.74
CA VAL A 27 10.63 7.35 -7.90
C VAL A 27 11.05 7.07 -6.45
N PRO A 28 10.42 7.72 -5.46
CA PRO A 28 10.71 7.45 -4.05
C PRO A 28 10.45 5.99 -3.68
N ALA A 29 11.28 5.44 -2.79
CA ALA A 29 11.21 4.07 -2.32
C ALA A 29 11.75 3.96 -0.89
N PHE A 30 11.59 2.79 -0.28
CA PHE A 30 12.20 2.45 1.00
C PHE A 30 13.45 1.58 0.78
N THR A 31 14.50 1.82 1.56
CA THR A 31 15.72 0.98 1.51
C THR A 31 15.41 -0.45 1.97
N GLU A 32 14.64 -0.59 3.05
CA GLU A 32 14.33 -1.87 3.68
C GLU A 32 12.83 -2.16 3.64
N PRO A 33 12.42 -3.40 3.32
CA PRO A 33 11.02 -3.79 3.40
C PRO A 33 10.56 -4.01 4.85
N ASN A 34 9.23 -4.03 5.06
CA ASN A 34 8.61 -4.48 6.31
C ASN A 34 7.56 -5.56 6.05
N GLU A 35 6.88 -6.02 7.09
CA GLU A 35 5.87 -7.10 7.02
C GLU A 35 4.68 -6.81 6.11
N TYR A 36 4.45 -5.53 5.76
CA TYR A 36 3.36 -5.09 4.88
C TYR A 36 3.81 -4.89 3.43
N VAL A 37 5.08 -5.09 3.10
CA VAL A 37 5.55 -5.05 1.71
C VAL A 37 5.12 -6.34 1.01
N PRO A 38 4.47 -6.26 -0.17
CA PRO A 38 4.07 -7.45 -0.91
C PRO A 38 5.27 -8.31 -1.32
N VAL A 39 5.04 -9.61 -1.49
CA VAL A 39 6.07 -10.55 -1.92
C VAL A 39 6.56 -10.20 -3.34
N HIS A 40 7.87 -10.11 -3.49
CA HIS A 40 8.53 -9.87 -4.76
C HIS A 40 8.52 -11.13 -5.64
N ASP A 41 7.99 -11.02 -6.86
CA ASP A 41 8.07 -12.05 -7.90
C ASP A 41 9.01 -11.60 -9.02
N ASP A 42 10.23 -12.15 -9.07
CA ASP A 42 11.27 -11.82 -10.07
C ASP A 42 10.85 -12.10 -11.52
N THR A 43 9.82 -12.91 -11.73
CA THR A 43 9.33 -13.31 -13.06
C THR A 43 8.22 -12.41 -13.60
N TYR A 44 7.75 -11.45 -12.79
CA TYR A 44 6.66 -10.56 -13.17
C TYR A 44 7.03 -9.64 -14.34
N ILE A 45 6.14 -9.56 -15.33
CA ILE A 45 6.30 -8.69 -16.50
C ILE A 45 5.41 -7.46 -16.36
N PHE A 46 6.03 -6.28 -16.32
CA PHE A 46 5.32 -5.02 -16.18
C PHE A 46 4.76 -4.53 -17.53
N ASP A 47 3.45 -4.30 -17.57
CA ASP A 47 2.85 -3.38 -18.54
C ASP A 47 3.38 -1.95 -18.32
N ARG A 48 3.82 -1.31 -19.40
CA ARG A 48 4.52 -0.01 -19.35
C ARG A 48 3.62 1.11 -18.84
N ASP A 49 2.46 1.29 -19.45
CA ASP A 49 1.64 2.48 -19.22
C ASP A 49 0.94 2.42 -17.86
N THR A 50 0.52 1.22 -17.44
CA THR A 50 -0.02 0.99 -16.09
C THR A 50 1.04 1.24 -15.03
N THR A 51 2.27 0.72 -15.22
CA THR A 51 3.38 0.94 -14.30
C THR A 51 3.70 2.42 -14.15
N LEU A 52 3.87 3.16 -15.26
CA LEU A 52 4.17 4.59 -15.22
C LEU A 52 3.07 5.38 -14.49
N SER A 53 1.80 5.02 -14.70
CA SER A 53 0.68 5.65 -14.00
C SER A 53 0.73 5.44 -12.49
N ILE A 54 1.02 4.21 -12.05
CA ILE A 54 1.16 3.87 -10.63
C ILE A 54 2.38 4.58 -10.02
N LEU A 55 3.52 4.58 -10.71
CA LEU A 55 4.75 5.25 -10.26
C LEU A 55 4.57 6.76 -10.11
N MET A 56 3.82 7.41 -11.01
CA MET A 56 3.45 8.82 -10.84
C MET A 56 2.55 9.05 -9.61
N GLY A 57 1.70 8.07 -9.29
CA GLY A 57 0.92 8.04 -8.05
C GLY A 57 1.81 8.10 -6.81
N PHE A 58 2.79 7.19 -6.71
CA PHE A 58 3.77 7.17 -5.62
C PHE A 58 4.61 8.46 -5.57
N LYS A 59 5.16 8.89 -6.71
CA LYS A 59 6.04 10.06 -6.80
C LYS A 59 5.36 11.37 -6.41
N HIS A 60 4.09 11.54 -6.76
CA HIS A 60 3.38 12.81 -6.58
C HIS A 60 2.27 12.75 -5.52
N ASN A 61 2.19 11.65 -4.76
CA ASN A 61 1.12 11.40 -3.80
C ASN A 61 -0.28 11.62 -4.43
N ARG A 62 -0.49 11.03 -5.61
CA ARG A 62 -1.74 11.13 -6.38
C ARG A 62 -2.49 9.82 -6.34
N ARG A 63 -3.82 9.93 -6.26
CA ARG A 63 -4.72 8.77 -6.36
C ARG A 63 -4.71 8.27 -7.79
N VAL A 64 -4.50 6.97 -7.96
CA VAL A 64 -4.47 6.30 -9.27
C VAL A 64 -5.62 5.32 -9.32
N MET A 65 -6.35 5.31 -10.43
CA MET A 65 -7.40 4.34 -10.72
C MET A 65 -6.91 3.42 -11.83
N VAL A 66 -6.80 2.12 -11.55
CA VAL A 66 -6.44 1.09 -12.53
C VAL A 66 -7.71 0.34 -12.90
N GLN A 67 -8.09 0.37 -14.18
CA GLN A 67 -9.31 -0.25 -14.68
C GLN A 67 -9.00 -1.34 -15.71
N GLY A 68 -9.78 -2.41 -15.70
CA GLY A 68 -9.64 -3.53 -16.63
C GLY A 68 -10.53 -4.71 -16.23
N TYR A 69 -10.67 -5.68 -17.12
CA TYR A 69 -11.50 -6.87 -16.90
C TYR A 69 -11.08 -7.67 -15.66
N HIS A 70 -11.96 -8.51 -15.14
CA HIS A 70 -11.63 -9.39 -14.02
C HIS A 70 -10.51 -10.36 -14.42
N GLY A 71 -9.62 -10.69 -13.48
CA GLY A 71 -8.53 -11.66 -13.73
C GLY A 71 -7.38 -11.16 -14.61
N THR A 72 -7.32 -9.88 -14.99
CA THR A 72 -6.19 -9.32 -15.77
C THR A 72 -4.99 -8.90 -14.91
N GLY A 73 -4.93 -9.31 -13.64
CA GLY A 73 -3.78 -9.05 -12.76
C GLY A 73 -3.65 -7.63 -12.20
N LYS A 74 -4.71 -6.80 -12.21
CA LYS A 74 -4.66 -5.40 -11.73
C LYS A 74 -4.07 -5.25 -10.33
N SER A 75 -4.60 -6.00 -9.37
CA SER A 75 -4.17 -5.93 -7.97
C SER A 75 -2.73 -6.44 -7.81
N THR A 76 -2.41 -7.54 -8.49
CA THR A 76 -1.04 -8.07 -8.56
C THR A 76 -0.07 -7.06 -9.17
N HIS A 77 -0.47 -6.30 -10.19
CA HIS A 77 0.38 -5.27 -10.79
C HIS A 77 0.75 -4.20 -9.78
N ILE A 78 -0.22 -3.72 -8.99
CA ILE A 78 0.02 -2.73 -7.94
C ILE A 78 0.91 -3.33 -6.84
N GLU A 79 0.65 -4.56 -6.41
CA GLU A 79 1.47 -5.28 -5.43
C GLU A 79 2.92 -5.44 -5.90
N GLN A 80 3.13 -5.81 -7.16
CA GLN A 80 4.47 -5.97 -7.71
C GLN A 80 5.17 -4.62 -7.85
N VAL A 81 4.49 -3.54 -8.23
CA VAL A 81 5.09 -2.19 -8.19
C VAL A 81 5.52 -1.82 -6.77
N ALA A 82 4.65 -2.01 -5.78
CA ALA A 82 4.96 -1.73 -4.38
C ALA A 82 6.14 -2.57 -3.86
N SER A 83 6.23 -3.85 -4.25
CA SER A 83 7.35 -4.72 -3.87
C SER A 83 8.71 -4.19 -4.35
N ARG A 84 8.79 -3.64 -5.57
CA ARG A 84 10.05 -3.07 -6.13
C ARG A 84 10.47 -1.78 -5.42
N LEU A 85 9.50 -1.07 -4.86
CA LEU A 85 9.74 0.16 -4.11
C LEU A 85 9.94 -0.10 -2.61
N ASN A 86 9.91 -1.38 -2.17
CA ASN A 86 9.77 -1.77 -0.76
C ASN A 86 8.66 -1.00 -0.04
N TRP A 87 7.58 -0.65 -0.75
CA TRP A 87 6.55 0.22 -0.23
C TRP A 87 5.47 -0.62 0.50
N PRO A 88 5.20 -0.36 1.80
CA PRO A 88 4.16 -1.07 2.53
C PRO A 88 2.79 -0.91 1.86
N LEU A 89 2.02 -1.98 1.72
CA LEU A 89 0.73 -1.94 1.02
C LEU A 89 -0.33 -2.71 1.80
N ILE A 90 -1.50 -2.09 1.97
CA ILE A 90 -2.71 -2.79 2.40
C ILE A 90 -3.76 -2.71 1.30
N ARG A 91 -4.40 -3.85 1.07
CA ARG A 91 -5.55 -3.97 0.19
C ARG A 91 -6.82 -4.16 1.01
N VAL A 92 -7.86 -3.43 0.63
CA VAL A 92 -9.21 -3.56 1.16
C VAL A 92 -10.12 -3.95 0.02
N ASN A 93 -10.69 -5.15 0.11
CA ASN A 93 -11.69 -5.60 -0.86
C ASN A 93 -13.04 -4.93 -0.55
N LEU A 94 -13.59 -4.21 -1.51
CA LEU A 94 -14.87 -3.52 -1.42
C LEU A 94 -16.01 -4.43 -1.88
N ASP A 95 -16.20 -5.54 -1.18
CA ASP A 95 -17.31 -6.47 -1.41
C ASP A 95 -18.49 -6.24 -0.44
N SER A 96 -19.53 -7.06 -0.53
CA SER A 96 -20.73 -6.91 0.29
C SER A 96 -20.51 -7.10 1.80
N HIS A 97 -19.36 -7.64 2.23
CA HIS A 97 -19.05 -7.89 3.63
C HIS A 97 -18.32 -6.72 4.30
N VAL A 98 -17.68 -5.81 3.54
CA VAL A 98 -17.01 -4.65 4.17
C VAL A 98 -18.05 -3.66 4.70
N SER A 99 -17.94 -3.32 5.97
CA SER A 99 -18.84 -2.36 6.61
C SER A 99 -18.13 -1.03 6.91
N ARG A 100 -18.92 0.02 7.18
CA ARG A 100 -18.38 1.30 7.67
C ARG A 100 -17.57 1.12 8.96
N ILE A 101 -17.93 0.16 9.80
CA ILE A 101 -17.24 -0.13 11.04
C ILE A 101 -15.82 -0.65 10.77
N ASP A 102 -15.64 -1.50 9.75
CA ASP A 102 -14.32 -2.04 9.39
C ASP A 102 -13.41 -0.95 8.82
N LEU A 103 -13.99 0.00 8.07
CA LEU A 103 -13.25 1.09 7.45
C LEU A 103 -12.92 2.23 8.41
N VAL A 104 -13.90 2.69 9.20
CA VAL A 104 -13.77 3.88 10.06
C VAL A 104 -13.42 3.51 11.50
N GLY A 105 -14.00 2.42 12.00
CA GLY A 105 -13.90 2.01 13.40
C GLY A 105 -15.22 2.09 14.15
N LYS A 106 -15.18 1.70 15.43
CA LYS A 106 -16.31 1.78 16.36
C LYS A 106 -15.84 1.92 17.80
N ASP A 107 -16.71 2.45 18.64
CA ASP A 107 -16.57 2.32 20.08
C ASP A 107 -16.74 0.85 20.50
N ALA A 108 -15.78 0.34 21.27
CA ALA A 108 -15.81 -1.01 21.82
C ALA A 108 -15.63 -0.96 23.33
N ILE A 109 -16.35 -1.83 24.02
CA ILE A 109 -16.12 -2.05 25.46
C ILE A 109 -14.94 -3.01 25.58
N VAL A 110 -13.89 -2.56 26.25
CA VAL A 110 -12.70 -3.37 26.55
C VAL A 110 -12.49 -3.43 28.06
N LEU A 111 -11.96 -4.56 28.52
CA LEU A 111 -11.55 -4.71 29.92
C LEU A 111 -10.11 -4.21 30.06
N LYS A 112 -9.91 -3.19 30.88
CA LYS A 112 -8.59 -2.68 31.26
C LYS A 112 -8.52 -2.62 32.79
N ASP A 113 -7.55 -3.32 33.36
CA ASP A 113 -7.36 -3.44 34.82
C ASP A 113 -8.64 -3.87 35.56
N GLY A 114 -9.40 -4.81 34.97
CA GLY A 114 -10.66 -5.32 35.53
C GLY A 114 -11.86 -4.37 35.43
N LYS A 115 -11.70 -3.18 34.84
CA LYS A 115 -12.78 -2.20 34.62
C LYS A 115 -13.24 -2.23 33.15
N GLN A 116 -14.54 -2.15 32.94
CA GLN A 116 -15.13 -1.94 31.61
C GLN A 116 -14.96 -0.47 31.24
N ILE A 117 -14.20 -0.21 30.18
CA ILE A 117 -14.02 1.12 29.61
C ILE A 117 -14.42 1.12 28.14
N THR A 118 -14.92 2.25 27.66
CA THR A 118 -15.21 2.47 26.24
C THR A 118 -13.94 3.01 25.57
N GLU A 119 -13.45 2.30 24.55
CA GLU A 119 -12.31 2.72 23.74
C GLU A 119 -12.70 2.68 22.27
N PHE A 120 -12.31 3.72 21.53
CA PHE A 120 -12.49 3.74 20.08
C PHE A 120 -11.48 2.79 19.43
N ARG A 121 -11.97 1.76 18.76
CA ARG A 121 -11.15 0.89 17.92
C ARG A 121 -11.13 1.44 16.51
N GLU A 122 -9.96 1.90 16.08
CA GLU A 122 -9.74 2.40 14.73
C GLU A 122 -10.02 1.33 13.67
N GLY A 123 -10.68 1.73 12.58
CA GLY A 123 -10.81 0.92 11.38
C GLY A 123 -9.56 0.99 10.50
N LEU A 124 -9.61 0.33 9.35
CA LEU A 124 -8.48 0.25 8.42
C LEU A 124 -8.08 1.62 7.85
N LEU A 125 -9.02 2.53 7.60
CA LEU A 125 -8.72 3.82 6.97
C LEU A 125 -7.92 4.75 7.90
N PRO A 126 -8.35 5.05 9.15
CA PRO A 126 -7.54 5.86 10.05
C PRO A 126 -6.17 5.24 10.29
N TRP A 127 -6.12 3.91 10.45
CA TRP A 127 -4.88 3.19 10.69
C TRP A 127 -3.90 3.33 9.51
N SER A 128 -4.35 3.17 8.27
CA SER A 128 -3.48 3.28 7.09
C SER A 128 -3.06 4.73 6.81
N LEU A 129 -3.94 5.71 7.05
CA LEU A 129 -3.65 7.13 6.78
C LEU A 129 -2.58 7.72 7.70
N GLN A 130 -2.35 7.11 8.86
CA GLN A 130 -1.30 7.51 9.81
C GLN A 130 0.06 6.86 9.52
N ARG A 131 0.15 6.02 8.50
CA ARG A 131 1.35 5.21 8.17
C ARG A 131 1.81 5.51 6.74
N PRO A 132 3.12 5.47 6.48
CA PRO A 132 3.64 5.69 5.14
C PRO A 132 3.48 4.42 4.30
N MET A 133 2.27 4.22 3.81
CA MET A 133 1.87 3.03 3.06
C MET A 133 0.92 3.35 1.92
N ALA A 134 0.84 2.44 0.95
CA ALA A 134 -0.19 2.44 -0.07
C ALA A 134 -1.46 1.77 0.47
N LEU A 135 -2.60 2.42 0.24
CA LEU A 135 -3.92 1.85 0.47
C LEU A 135 -4.58 1.56 -0.88
N VAL A 136 -4.87 0.29 -1.14
CA VAL A 136 -5.54 -0.17 -2.36
C VAL A 136 -6.98 -0.53 -2.03
N PHE A 137 -7.92 0.08 -2.75
CA PHE A 137 -9.30 -0.36 -2.79
C PHE A 137 -9.49 -1.26 -4.00
N ASP A 138 -9.86 -2.52 -3.78
CA ASP A 138 -10.10 -3.53 -4.82
C ASP A 138 -11.58 -3.92 -4.87
#